data_AF-A0A914EH31-F1
#
_entry.id   AF-A0A914EH31-F1
#
_cell.length_a   1.000
_cell.length_b   1.000
_cell.length_c   1.000
_cell.angle_alpha   90.00
_cell.angle_beta   90.00
_cell.angle_gamma   90.00
#
_symmetry.space_group_name_H-M   'P 1'
#
loop_
_entity.id
_entity.type
_entity.pdbx_description
1 polymer ?
#
loop_
_entity_poly.entity_id
_entity_poly.type
_entity_poly.pdbx_seq_one_letter_code
_entity_poly.pdbx_strand_id
1 'polypeptide(L)'
;MKSLTNLREAIIVAHNRGKKQTEIADFLGISQGAVSKAIKRFEETGSNQDRPKGRPEKTARNSRNIMRAREMIQRNPTTKANVESLKKALTKAWNEITLDTLVKIVDNFPKRLKKCIDSNGGYFE
;
A
#
# COMPACT_ATOMS: atom_id res chain seq x y z
N MET A 1 -16.24 32.81 7.05
CA MET A 1 -16.85 31.71 7.84
C MET A 1 -16.01 31.55 9.11
N LYS A 2 -16.55 31.77 10.31
CA LYS A 2 -15.79 31.60 11.57
C LYS A 2 -15.37 30.13 11.66
N SER A 3 -14.08 29.82 11.73
CA SER A 3 -13.62 28.42 11.80
C SER A 3 -14.13 27.75 13.08
N LEU A 4 -14.52 26.48 12.99
CA LEU A 4 -15.08 25.70 14.10
C LEU A 4 -14.12 25.56 15.29
N THR A 5 -12.81 25.70 15.05
CA THR A 5 -11.77 25.74 16.08
C THR A 5 -11.96 26.89 17.05
N ASN A 6 -12.29 28.09 16.55
CA ASN A 6 -12.52 29.28 17.37
C ASN A 6 -13.75 29.13 18.29
N LEU A 7 -14.78 28.40 17.84
CA LEU A 7 -15.98 28.15 18.65
C LEU A 7 -15.72 27.14 19.77
N ARG A 8 -14.98 26.06 19.51
CA ARG A 8 -14.64 25.07 20.55
C ARG A 8 -13.72 25.67 21.62
N GLU A 9 -12.77 26.51 21.22
CA GLU A 9 -11.92 27.25 22.15
C GLU A 9 -12.73 28.15 23.08
N ALA A 10 -13.65 28.95 22.53
CA ALA A 10 -14.52 29.81 23.33
C ALA A 10 -15.38 29.01 24.33
N ILE A 11 -15.91 27.86 23.91
CA ILE A 11 -16.68 26.95 24.78
C ILE A 11 -15.81 26.48 25.96
N ILE A 12 -14.61 26.00 25.69
CA ILE A 12 -13.70 25.45 26.72
C ILE A 12 -13.27 26.55 27.69
N VAL A 13 -12.93 27.73 27.20
CA VAL A 13 -12.56 28.88 28.05
C VAL A 13 -13.73 29.27 28.96
N ALA A 14 -14.94 29.34 28.43
CA ALA A 14 -16.13 29.68 29.23
C ALA A 14 -16.47 28.58 30.26
N HIS A 15 -16.30 27.31 29.89
CA HIS A 15 -16.50 26.18 30.79
C HIS A 15 -15.49 26.18 31.95
N ASN A 16 -14.20 26.39 31.67
CA ASN A 16 -13.15 26.49 32.69
C ASN A 16 -13.34 27.68 33.64
N ARG A 17 -14.07 28.72 33.20
CA ARG A 17 -14.50 29.85 34.03
C ARG A 17 -15.77 29.57 34.86
N GLY A 18 -16.28 28.34 34.84
CA GLY A 18 -17.44 27.90 35.62
C GLY A 18 -18.80 28.34 35.07
N LYS A 19 -18.88 28.78 33.81
CA LYS A 19 -20.17 29.14 33.20
C LYS A 19 -21.03 27.91 32.93
N LYS A 20 -22.36 28.06 33.07
CA LYS A 20 -23.30 26.98 32.78
C LYS A 20 -23.36 26.74 31.27
N GLN A 21 -23.53 25.49 30.85
CA GLN A 21 -23.53 25.14 29.42
C GLN A 21 -24.66 25.83 28.63
N THR A 22 -25.79 26.10 29.26
CA THR A 22 -26.90 26.87 28.67
C THR A 22 -26.53 28.32 28.41
N GLU A 23 -25.89 28.99 29.39
CA GLU A 23 -25.41 30.37 29.22
C GLU A 23 -24.37 30.49 28.09
N ILE A 24 -23.49 29.49 27.96
CA ILE A 24 -22.51 29.41 26.86
C ILE A 24 -23.22 29.26 25.51
N ALA A 25 -24.26 28.42 25.46
CA ALA A 25 -25.04 28.16 24.26
C ALA A 25 -25.76 29.44 23.78
N ASP A 26 -26.43 30.14 24.70
CA ASP A 26 -27.16 31.37 24.42
C ASP A 26 -26.21 32.48 23.95
N PHE A 27 -25.06 32.64 24.63
CA PHE A 27 -24.07 33.66 24.28
C PHE A 27 -23.43 33.42 22.91
N LEU A 28 -23.16 32.15 22.56
CA LEU A 28 -22.51 31.80 21.29
C LEU A 28 -23.51 31.55 20.15
N GLY A 29 -24.82 31.55 20.42
CA GLY A 29 -25.87 31.28 19.44
C GLY A 29 -25.80 29.86 18.88
N ILE A 30 -25.44 28.88 19.70
CA ILE A 30 -25.33 27.46 19.33
C ILE A 30 -26.20 26.60 20.23
N SER A 31 -26.43 25.34 19.86
CA SER A 31 -27.18 24.43 20.72
C SER A 31 -26.37 24.01 21.96
N GLN A 32 -27.04 23.88 23.11
CA GLN A 32 -26.40 23.37 24.34
C GLN A 32 -25.82 21.96 24.13
N GLY A 33 -26.42 21.14 23.28
CA GLY A 33 -25.85 19.83 22.91
C GLY A 33 -24.50 19.93 22.20
N ALA A 34 -24.25 21.00 21.41
CA ALA A 34 -22.94 21.25 20.81
C ALA A 34 -21.89 21.63 21.88
N VAL A 35 -22.30 22.43 22.87
CA VAL A 35 -21.47 22.78 24.04
C VAL A 35 -21.09 21.52 24.83
N SER A 36 -22.07 20.68 25.17
CA SER A 36 -21.87 19.43 25.91
C SER A 36 -20.91 18.49 25.19
N LYS A 37 -21.11 18.25 23.89
CA LYS A 37 -20.23 17.38 23.08
C LYS A 37 -18.80 17.94 22.98
N ALA A 38 -18.64 19.26 22.90
CA ALA A 38 -17.33 19.89 22.85
C ALA A 38 -16.57 19.76 24.19
N ILE A 39 -17.25 19.97 25.32
CA ILE A 39 -16.68 19.79 26.66
C ILE A 39 -16.28 18.33 26.88
N LYS A 40 -17.21 17.39 26.65
CA LYS A 40 -16.93 15.96 26.82
C LYS A 40 -15.72 15.50 26.01
N ARG A 41 -15.63 15.91 24.74
CA ARG A 41 -14.47 15.59 23.90
C ARG A 41 -13.16 16.17 24.46
N PHE A 42 -13.21 17.39 24.99
CA PHE A 42 -12.04 18.04 25.58
C PHE A 42 -11.59 17.32 26.85
N GLU A 43 -12.51 16.91 27.72
CA GLU A 43 -12.21 16.09 28.91
C GLU A 43 -11.59 14.74 28.54
N GLU A 44 -12.07 14.09 27.47
CA GLU A 44 -11.56 12.79 27.02
C GLU A 44 -10.19 12.87 26.33
N THR A 45 -9.94 13.93 25.55
CA THR A 45 -8.76 13.99 24.64
C THR A 45 -7.74 15.06 25.01
N GLY A 46 -8.06 16.00 25.89
CA GLY A 46 -7.26 17.19 26.19
C GLY A 46 -7.07 18.13 25.00
N SER A 47 -7.73 17.88 23.85
CA SER A 47 -7.50 18.62 22.61
C SER A 47 -8.79 19.13 21.99
N ASN A 48 -8.76 20.40 21.58
CA ASN A 48 -9.81 21.07 20.84
C ASN A 48 -9.63 20.97 19.31
N GLN A 49 -8.52 20.38 18.86
CA GLN A 49 -8.16 20.31 17.44
C GLN A 49 -9.09 19.38 16.66
N ASP A 50 -9.33 19.70 15.39
CA ASP A 50 -10.08 18.82 14.51
C ASP A 50 -9.32 17.51 14.28
N ARG A 51 -10.07 16.42 14.10
CA ARG A 51 -9.47 15.15 13.68
C ARG A 51 -8.92 15.32 12.26
N PRO A 52 -7.75 14.76 11.93
CA PRO A 52 -7.25 14.73 10.56
C PRO A 52 -8.36 14.20 9.63
N LYS A 53 -8.73 15.00 8.64
CA LYS A 53 -9.75 14.65 7.66
C LYS A 53 -9.12 13.87 6.53
N GLY A 54 -9.73 12.76 6.14
CA GLY A 54 -9.30 11.95 5.00
C GLY A 54 -9.12 10.47 5.33
N ARG A 55 -8.88 9.66 4.29
CA ARG A 55 -8.54 8.25 4.44
C ARG A 55 -7.12 8.14 4.99
N PRO A 56 -6.85 7.23 5.94
CA PRO A 56 -5.48 6.89 6.31
C PRO A 56 -4.63 6.57 5.09
N GLU A 57 -3.33 6.85 5.16
CA GLU A 57 -2.41 6.51 4.07
C GLU A 57 -2.53 5.04 3.68
N LYS A 58 -2.47 4.75 2.38
CA LYS A 58 -2.49 3.37 1.89
C LYS A 58 -1.26 2.64 2.45
N THR A 59 -1.47 1.63 3.28
CA THR A 59 -0.40 0.86 3.93
C THR A 59 0.64 0.37 2.92
N ALA A 60 0.20 -0.12 1.75
CA ALA A 60 1.10 -0.63 0.70
C ALA A 60 2.00 0.43 0.04
N ARG A 61 1.58 1.70 -0.02
CA ARG A 61 2.33 2.79 -0.67
C ARG A 61 2.80 3.87 0.29
N ASN A 62 2.90 3.57 1.59
CA ASN A 62 3.49 4.53 2.52
C ASN A 62 4.99 4.70 2.24
N SER A 63 5.54 5.87 2.58
CA SER A 63 6.94 6.21 2.31
C SER A 63 7.91 5.19 2.90
N ARG A 64 7.60 4.64 4.09
CA ARG A 64 8.42 3.63 4.78
C ARG A 64 8.52 2.32 3.99
N ASN A 65 7.41 1.84 3.44
CA ASN A 65 7.33 0.60 2.67
C ASN A 65 7.94 0.78 1.28
N ILE A 66 7.80 1.97 0.68
CA ILE A 66 8.50 2.32 -0.56
C ILE A 66 10.02 2.31 -0.34
N MET A 67 10.51 2.94 0.73
CA MET A 67 11.94 2.94 1.07
C MET A 67 12.45 1.52 1.33
N ARG A 68 11.71 0.72 2.12
CA ARG A 68 12.06 -0.68 2.39
C ARG A 68 12.17 -1.51 1.12
N ALA A 69 11.21 -1.37 0.20
CA ALA A 69 11.26 -2.06 -1.10
C ALA A 69 12.47 -1.62 -1.95
N ARG A 70 12.77 -0.31 -1.99
CA ARG A 70 13.96 0.21 -2.68
C ARG A 70 15.26 -0.33 -2.09
N GLU A 71 15.37 -0.38 -0.76
CA GLU A 71 16.54 -0.95 -0.08
C GLU A 71 16.71 -2.44 -0.37
N MET A 72 15.61 -3.20 -0.41
CA MET A 72 15.64 -4.62 -0.76
C MET A 72 16.16 -4.84 -2.18
N ILE A 73 15.69 -4.03 -3.14
CA ILE A 73 16.15 -4.05 -4.54
C ILE A 73 17.65 -3.68 -4.65
N GLN A 74 18.12 -2.74 -3.83
CA GLN A 74 19.53 -2.36 -3.80
C GLN A 74 20.42 -3.44 -3.16
N ARG A 75 19.99 -4.04 -2.04
CA ARG A 75 20.75 -5.07 -1.31
C ARG A 75 20.86 -6.38 -2.09
N ASN A 76 19.85 -6.75 -2.87
CA ASN A 76 19.88 -7.96 -3.69
C ASN A 76 19.76 -7.65 -5.19
N PRO A 77 20.85 -7.21 -5.85
CA PRO A 77 20.83 -6.82 -7.25
C PRO A 77 20.56 -8.00 -8.22
N THR A 78 20.59 -9.26 -7.76
CA THR A 78 20.19 -10.41 -8.58
C THR A 78 18.68 -10.40 -8.93
N THR A 79 17.88 -9.61 -8.22
CA THR A 79 16.48 -9.32 -8.60
C THR A 79 16.35 -8.30 -9.73
N LYS A 80 17.47 -7.76 -10.24
CA LYS A 80 17.46 -7.04 -11.52
C LYS A 80 17.44 -8.07 -12.65
N ALA A 81 16.24 -8.61 -12.91
CA ALA A 81 15.88 -9.05 -14.25
C ALA A 81 15.83 -7.79 -15.15
N ASN A 82 17.01 -7.28 -15.52
CA ASN A 82 17.13 -6.34 -16.61
C ASN A 82 17.46 -7.14 -17.88
N VAL A 83 17.14 -6.57 -19.04
CA VAL A 83 17.29 -7.27 -20.32
C VAL A 83 18.72 -7.80 -20.51
N GLU A 84 19.72 -7.07 -20.01
CA GLU A 84 21.13 -7.45 -20.12
C GLU A 84 21.51 -8.65 -19.25
N SER A 85 21.00 -8.73 -18.01
CA SER A 85 21.23 -9.88 -17.14
C SER A 85 20.57 -11.14 -17.69
N LEU A 86 19.37 -11.00 -18.27
CA LEU A 86 18.68 -12.08 -18.96
C LEU A 86 19.46 -12.55 -20.20
N LYS A 87 19.91 -11.61 -21.04
CA LYS A 87 20.73 -11.92 -22.22
C LYS A 87 21.99 -12.68 -21.84
N LYS A 88 22.71 -12.23 -20.81
CA LYS A 88 23.93 -12.89 -20.31
C LYS A 88 23.65 -14.31 -19.81
N ALA A 89 22.55 -14.51 -19.08
CA ALA A 89 22.14 -15.83 -18.60
C ALA A 89 21.81 -16.78 -19.76
N LEU A 90 21.07 -16.32 -20.77
CA LEU A 90 20.74 -17.11 -21.96
C LEU A 90 21.98 -17.49 -22.77
N THR A 91 22.91 -16.55 -23.00
CA THR A 91 24.17 -16.85 -23.70
C THR A 91 25.01 -17.87 -22.94
N LYS A 92 25.08 -17.76 -21.62
CA LYS A 92 25.78 -18.74 -20.78
C LYS A 92 25.15 -20.12 -20.91
N ALA A 93 23.83 -20.22 -20.73
CA ALA A 93 23.11 -21.48 -20.86
C ALA A 93 23.28 -22.12 -22.24
N TRP A 94 23.26 -21.31 -23.31
CA TRP A 94 23.51 -21.78 -24.67
C TRP A 94 24.88 -22.44 -24.83
N ASN A 95 25.93 -21.81 -24.28
CA ASN A 95 27.29 -22.34 -24.35
C ASN A 95 27.51 -23.59 -23.49
N GLU A 96 26.68 -23.81 -22.47
CA GLU A 96 26.73 -25.00 -21.62
C GLU A 96 26.02 -26.21 -22.26
N ILE A 97 25.22 -26.02 -23.32
CA ILE A 97 24.60 -27.13 -24.05
C ILE A 97 25.68 -27.89 -24.81
N THR A 98 25.88 -29.15 -24.44
CA THR A 98 26.84 -30.02 -25.10
C THR A 98 26.32 -30.52 -26.45
N LEU A 99 27.23 -30.83 -27.37
CA LEU A 99 26.88 -31.37 -28.68
C LEU A 99 26.11 -32.69 -28.57
N ASP A 100 26.48 -33.57 -27.63
CA ASP A 100 25.76 -34.81 -27.35
C ASP A 100 24.30 -34.57 -26.93
N THR A 101 24.05 -33.55 -26.10
CA THR A 101 22.70 -33.14 -25.73
C THR A 101 21.93 -32.67 -26.95
N LEU A 102 22.56 -31.86 -27.82
CA LEU A 102 21.94 -31.36 -29.03
C LEU A 102 21.59 -32.48 -30.01
N VAL A 103 22.47 -33.46 -30.20
CA VAL A 103 22.23 -34.64 -31.03
C VAL A 103 21.04 -35.45 -30.48
N LYS A 104 21.02 -35.74 -29.17
CA LYS A 104 19.89 -36.45 -28.53
C LYS A 104 18.56 -35.73 -28.71
N ILE A 105 18.57 -34.40 -28.62
CA ILE A 105 17.37 -33.58 -28.86
C ILE A 105 16.91 -33.77 -30.32
N VAL A 106 17.81 -33.57 -31.28
CA VAL A 106 17.51 -33.69 -32.72
C VAL A 106 17.00 -35.10 -33.05
N ASP A 107 17.61 -36.15 -32.51
CA ASP A 107 17.19 -37.54 -32.73
C ASP A 107 15.83 -37.87 -32.12
N ASN A 108 15.44 -37.16 -31.06
CA ASN A 108 14.15 -37.37 -30.40
C ASN A 108 13.00 -36.64 -31.11
N PHE A 109 13.28 -35.56 -31.85
CA PHE A 109 12.25 -34.78 -32.54
C PHE A 109 11.39 -35.60 -33.52
N PRO A 110 11.96 -36.41 -34.44
CA PRO A 110 11.17 -37.25 -35.34
C PRO A 110 10.29 -38.26 -34.60
N LYS A 111 10.79 -38.82 -33.49
CA LYS A 111 10.04 -39.79 -32.66
C LYS A 111 8.82 -39.13 -32.02
N ARG A 112 9.00 -37.93 -31.48
CA ARG A 112 7.90 -37.14 -30.89
C ARG A 112 6.91 -36.67 -31.95
N LEU A 113 7.39 -36.26 -33.13
CA LEU A 113 6.51 -35.89 -34.24
C LEU A 113 5.64 -37.07 -34.68
N LYS A 114 6.23 -38.26 -34.78
CA LYS A 114 5.48 -39.48 -35.11
C LYS A 114 4.40 -39.78 -34.07
N LYS A 115 4.74 -39.75 -32.77
CA LYS A 115 3.75 -39.91 -31.70
C LYS A 115 2.64 -38.86 -31.76
N CYS A 116 2.97 -37.61 -32.10
CA CYS A 116 1.97 -36.55 -32.30
C CYS A 116 0.99 -36.88 -33.42
N ILE A 117 1.50 -37.34 -34.56
CA ILE A 117 0.70 -37.75 -35.72
C ILE A 117 -0.19 -38.95 -35.35
N ASP A 118 0.40 -39.97 -34.72
CA ASP A 118 -0.32 -41.17 -34.29
C ASP A 118 -1.46 -40.83 -33.30
N SER A 119 -1.25 -39.84 -32.44
CA SER A 119 -2.25 -39.32 -31.50
C SER A 119 -3.18 -38.24 -32.10
N ASN A 120 -3.11 -37.94 -33.41
CA ASN A 120 -3.87 -36.85 -34.06
C ASN A 120 -3.76 -35.50 -33.31
N GLY A 121 -2.58 -35.17 -32.80
CA GLY A 121 -2.35 -33.94 -32.03
C GLY A 121 -2.87 -33.97 -30.58
N GLY A 122 -3.35 -35.11 -30.10
CA GLY A 122 -3.69 -35.35 -28.69
C GLY A 122 -2.46 -35.47 -27.78
N TYR A 123 -2.66 -35.86 -26.52
CA TYR A 123 -1.57 -36.09 -25.57
C TYR A 123 -0.74 -37.32 -25.96
N PHE A 124 0.59 -37.22 -25.87
CA PHE A 124 1.52 -38.34 -26.05
C PHE A 124 2.78 -38.13 -25.20
N GLU A 125 3.16 -39.18 -24.45
CA GLU A 125 4.46 -39.32 -23.75
C GLU A 125 5.43 -40.09 -24.63
#